data_AF-A0A2H5N2X0-F1
#
_entry.id   AF-A0A2H5N2X0-F1
#
_cell.length_a   1.000
_cell.length_b   1.000
_cell.length_c   1.000
_cell.angle_alpha   90.00
_cell.angle_beta   90.00
_cell.angle_gamma   90.00
#
_symmetry.space_group_name_H-M   'P 1'
#
loop_
_entity.id
_entity.type
_entity.pdbx_description
1 polymer ?
#
loop_
_entity_poly.entity_id
_entity_poly.type
_entity_poly.pdbx_seq_one_letter_code
_entity_poly.pdbx_strand_id
1 'polypeptide(L)' 'AAAIRLEFRGGEWKDAFMQMDGEPWKQPLNRDYSTFVEIKRVPFQSLMISGE' A
#
# COMPACT_ATOMS: atom_id res chain seq x y z
N ALA A 1 -15.83 -4.37 11.60
CA ALA A 1 -14.37 -4.42 11.40
C ALA A 1 -13.95 -3.10 10.77
N ALA A 2 -12.96 -2.41 11.33
CA ALA A 2 -12.51 -1.12 10.81
C ALA A 2 -11.56 -1.37 9.62
N ALA A 3 -12.01 -1.07 8.41
CA ALA A 3 -11.11 -0.96 7.26
C ALA A 3 -10.39 0.38 7.37
N ILE A 4 -9.05 0.36 7.31
CA ILE A 4 -8.25 1.58 7.29
C ILE A 4 -7.90 1.85 5.83
N ARG A 5 -8.34 2.99 5.30
CA ARG A 5 -7.99 3.46 3.96
C ARG A 5 -7.04 4.64 4.07
N LEU A 6 -5.87 4.51 3.47
CA LEU A 6 -4.86 5.55 3.39
C LEU A 6 -4.79 6.05 1.95
N GLU A 7 -4.84 7.37 1.76
CA GLU A 7 -4.64 8.04 0.47
C GLU A 7 -3.27 8.72 0.49
N PHE A 8 -2.39 8.30 -0.42
CA PHE A 8 -1.12 8.95 -0.67
C PHE A 8 -1.24 9.80 -1.94
N ARG A 9 -1.06 11.11 -1.80
CA ARG A 9 -1.03 12.05 -2.93
C ARG A 9 0.42 12.32 -3.30
N GLY A 10 0.81 11.89 -4.50
CA GLY A 10 2.21 11.85 -4.93
C GLY A 10 2.92 13.19 -5.05
N GLY A 11 2.22 14.32 -5.25
CA GLY A 11 2.81 15.68 -5.28
C GLY A 11 4.32 15.78 -5.60
N GLU A 12 5.11 16.18 -4.61
CA GLU A 12 6.59 16.15 -4.65
C GLU A 12 7.23 14.86 -4.11
N TRP A 13 6.43 13.95 -3.53
CA TRP A 13 6.91 12.73 -2.88
C TRP A 13 6.96 11.57 -3.88
N LYS A 14 8.17 11.06 -4.16
CA LYS A 14 8.38 9.99 -5.14
C LYS A 14 8.13 8.57 -4.58
N ASP A 15 8.36 8.38 -3.30
CA ASP A 15 8.32 7.07 -2.66
C ASP A 15 7.63 7.16 -1.29
N ALA A 16 6.80 6.18 -0.95
CA ALA A 16 6.25 5.99 0.39
C ALA A 16 6.86 4.74 1.02
N PHE A 17 7.30 4.88 2.27
CA PHE A 17 7.82 3.77 3.08
C PHE A 17 6.85 3.50 4.22
N MET A 18 6.46 2.24 4.38
CA MET A 18 5.61 1.77 5.47
C MET A 18 6.22 0.50 6.06
N GLN A 19 5.93 0.19 7.32
CA GLN A 19 6.22 -1.11 7.89
C GLN A 19 4.90 -1.81 8.18
N MET A 20 4.72 -3.01 7.61
CA MET A 20 3.59 -3.89 7.89
C MET A 20 4.16 -5.19 8.43
N ASP A 21 3.74 -5.58 9.63
CA ASP A 21 4.19 -6.81 10.31
C ASP A 21 5.72 -6.93 10.50
N GLY A 22 6.42 -5.79 10.52
CA GLY A 22 7.88 -5.70 10.68
C GLY A 22 8.68 -5.73 9.37
N GLU A 23 8.03 -6.00 8.23
CA GLU A 23 8.68 -5.97 6.93
C GLU A 23 8.59 -4.57 6.30
N PRO A 24 9.70 -4.06 5.70
CA PRO A 24 9.70 -2.78 5.02
C PRO A 24 8.91 -2.89 3.71
N TRP A 25 7.78 -2.22 3.65
CA TRP A 25 6.98 -2.07 2.45
C TRP A 25 7.33 -0.76 1.75
N LYS A 26 7.83 -0.86 0.51
CA LYS A 26 8.15 0.28 -0.35
C LYS A 26 7.12 0.36 -1.46
N GLN A 27 6.38 1.47 -1.51
CA GLN A 27 5.42 1.74 -2.57
C GLN A 27 5.89 2.94 -3.39
N PRO A 28 6.19 2.76 -4.69
CA PRO A 28 6.44 3.87 -5.59
C PRO A 28 5.14 4.67 -5.74
N LEU A 29 5.20 5.98 -5.52
CA LEU A 29 4.05 6.85 -5.68
C LEU A 29 4.02 7.41 -7.09
N ASN A 30 2.86 7.36 -7.73
CA ASN A 30 2.64 8.07 -8.98
C ASN A 30 2.40 9.56 -8.68
N ARG A 31 3.00 10.46 -9.46
CA ARG A 31 2.85 11.91 -9.30
C ARG A 31 1.51 12.42 -9.84
N ASP A 32 0.98 11.74 -10.86
CA ASP A 32 -0.24 12.10 -11.57
C ASP A 32 -1.49 11.49 -10.93
N TYR A 33 -1.34 10.38 -10.20
CA TYR A 33 -2.44 9.63 -9.61
C TYR A 33 -2.27 9.40 -8.10
N SER A 34 -3.37 9.48 -7.36
CA SER A 34 -3.38 9.16 -5.93
C SER A 34 -3.31 7.65 -5.72
N THR A 35 -2.42 7.21 -4.83
CA THR A 35 -2.27 5.79 -4.47
C THR A 35 -3.12 5.50 -3.24
N PHE A 36 -4.02 4.54 -3.34
CA PHE A 36 -4.87 4.13 -2.22
C PHE A 36 -4.40 2.79 -1.66
N VAL A 37 -4.20 2.75 -0.34
CA VAL A 37 -3.90 1.52 0.40
C VAL A 37 -5.10 1.19 1.26
N GLU A 38 -5.66 0.01 1.06
CA GLU A 38 -6.77 -0.52 1.86
C GLU A 38 -6.26 -1.66 2.74
N ILE A 39 -6.25 -1.44 4.05
CA ILE A 39 -5.95 -2.47 5.05
C ILE A 39 -7.28 -3.01 5.55
N LYS A 40 -7.57 -4.26 5.19
CA LYS A 40 -8.80 -4.95 5.58
C LYS A 40 -8.49 -6.32 6.15
N ARG A 41 -9.27 -6.72 7.16
CA ARG A 41 -9.28 -8.09 7.66
C ARG A 41 -10.06 -8.97 6.68
N VAL A 42 -9.38 -9.92 6.07
CA VAL A 42 -9.97 -10.94 5.17
C VAL A 42 -10.02 -12.30 5.88
N PRO A 43 -11.01 -13.17 5.56
CA PRO A 43 -11.12 -14.50 6.18
C PRO A 43 -10.05 -15.48 5.71
N PHE A 44 -9.42 -15.23 4.56
CA PHE A 44 -8.38 -16.07 3.95
C PHE A 44 -7.21 -15.20 3.51
N GLN A 45 -5.99 -15.72 3.59
CA GLN A 45 -4.78 -15.03 3.14
C GLN A 45 -4.78 -14.81 1.62
N SER A 46 -4.21 -13.69 1.17
CA SER A 46 -4.06 -13.40 -0.26
C SER A 46 -2.99 -14.28 -0.91
N LEU A 47 -3.17 -14.62 -2.18
CA LEU A 47 -2.16 -15.30 -2.99
C LEU A 47 -1.10 -14.27 -3.44
N MET A 48 0.17 -14.52 -3.12
CA MET A 48 1.27 -13.70 -3.61
C MET A 48 1.54 -14.04 -5.08
N ILE A 49 1.38 -13.07 -5.98
CA ILE A 49 1.72 -13.22 -7.39
C ILE A 49 3.12 -12.65 -7.60
N SER A 50 4.10 -13.49 -7.89
CA SER A 50 5.42 -13.04 -8.36
C SER A 50 5.33 -12.72 -9.84
N GLY A 51 5.59 -11.47 -10.23
CA GLY A 51 5.77 -11.11 -11.64
C GLY A 51 7.14 -11.57 -12.12
N GLU A 52 7.17 -12.31 -13.22
CA GLU A 52 8.38 -12.53 -14.03
C GLU A 52 8.71 -11.25 -14.82
#